data_AF-A0A2H6HFM2-F1
#
_entry.id   AF-A0A2H6HFM2-F1
#
_cell.length_a   1.000
_cell.length_b   1.000
_cell.length_c   1.000
_cell.angle_alpha   90.00
_cell.angle_beta   90.00
_cell.angle_gamma   90.00
#
_symmetry.space_group_name_H-M   'P 1'
#
loop_
_entity.id
_entity.type
_entity.pdbx_description
1 polymer ?
#
loop_
_entity_poly.entity_id
_entity_poly.type
_entity_poly.pdbx_seq_one_letter_code
_entity_poly.pdbx_strand_id
1 'polypeptide(L)' 'MEQAGIAVQSERPRGRPAKRFSPGRICAESDCVTFLSTYNPNDTCFRHSPIRFPRTRGRVDSE' A
#
# COMPACT_ATOMS: atom_id res chain seq x y z
N MET A 1 -28.24 6.08 -43.13
CA MET A 1 -27.95 5.31 -41.90
C MET A 1 -26.44 5.31 -41.72
N GLU A 2 -25.90 6.39 -41.16
CA GLU A 2 -24.46 6.53 -40.91
C GLU A 2 -24.26 6.32 -39.40
N GLN A 3 -23.73 5.15 -39.04
CA GLN A 3 -23.47 4.82 -37.64
C GLN A 3 -22.15 5.47 -37.22
N ALA A 4 -22.24 6.52 -36.41
CA ALA A 4 -21.08 7.11 -35.75
C ALA A 4 -20.50 6.09 -34.77
N GLY A 5 -19.36 5.49 -35.12
CA GLY A 5 -18.57 4.66 -34.24
C GLY A 5 -17.96 5.49 -33.11
N ILE A 6 -18.34 5.19 -31.88
CA ILE A 6 -17.77 5.81 -30.68
C ILE A 6 -16.34 5.29 -30.55
N ALA A 7 -15.35 6.11 -30.89
CA ALA A 7 -13.95 5.81 -30.68
C ALA A 7 -13.67 5.71 -29.17
N VAL A 8 -13.45 4.48 -28.67
CA VAL A 8 -12.96 4.22 -27.31
C VAL A 8 -11.54 4.77 -27.22
N GLN A 9 -11.40 5.95 -26.61
CA GLN A 9 -10.11 6.52 -26.28
C GLN A 9 -9.44 5.59 -25.25
N SER A 10 -8.27 5.06 -25.57
CA SER A 10 -7.51 4.17 -24.69
C SER A 10 -7.07 4.94 -23.44
N GLU A 11 -7.58 4.51 -22.28
CA GLU A 11 -7.28 5.11 -20.99
C GLU A 11 -5.79 4.88 -20.66
N ARG A 12 -4.96 5.89 -20.95
CA ARG A 12 -3.54 5.86 -20.56
C ARG A 12 -3.48 5.77 -19.04
N PRO A 13 -2.87 4.73 -18.44
CA PRO A 13 -2.84 4.61 -16.99
C PRO A 13 -2.13 5.81 -16.38
N ARG A 14 -2.83 6.57 -15.54
CA ARG A 14 -2.28 7.72 -14.84
C ARG A 14 -1.38 7.24 -13.70
N GLY A 15 -0.07 7.40 -13.87
CA GLY A 15 0.93 7.22 -12.81
C GLY A 15 1.56 5.82 -12.74
N ARG A 16 2.66 5.74 -11.99
CA ARG A 16 3.36 4.48 -11.75
C ARG A 16 2.46 3.54 -10.92
N PRO A 17 2.32 2.25 -11.28
CA PRO A 17 1.57 1.31 -10.47
C PRO A 17 2.17 1.18 -9.07
N ALA A 18 1.31 0.93 -8.08
CA ALA A 18 1.74 0.69 -6.71
C ALA A 18 2.76 -0.46 -6.66
N LYS A 19 3.76 -0.32 -5.78
CA LYS A 19 4.77 -1.36 -5.60
C LYS A 19 4.11 -2.63 -5.05
N ARG A 20 4.38 -3.75 -5.72
CA ARG A 20 3.92 -5.09 -5.34
C ARG A 20 5.09 -5.91 -4.85
N PHE A 21 4.83 -6.76 -3.86
CA PHE A 21 5.77 -7.69 -3.24
C PHE A 21 5.30 -9.12 -3.49
N SER A 22 6.19 -10.10 -3.28
CA SER A 22 5.88 -11.50 -3.55
C SER A 22 4.64 -11.98 -2.80
N PRO A 23 3.71 -12.68 -3.48
CA PRO A 23 2.56 -13.30 -2.84
C PRO A 23 2.97 -14.48 -1.97
N GLY A 24 2.10 -14.89 -1.04
CA GLY A 24 2.32 -16.07 -0.20
C GLY A 24 3.34 -15.90 0.93
N ARG A 25 3.80 -14.67 1.18
CA ARG A 25 4.66 -14.37 2.33
C ARG A 25 3.88 -14.52 3.64
N ILE A 26 4.55 -15.03 4.66
CA ILE A 26 4.03 -15.19 6.01
C ILE A 26 4.77 -14.22 6.93
N CYS A 27 4.10 -13.75 7.97
CA CYS A 27 4.71 -12.91 9.01
C CYS A 27 5.96 -13.58 9.61
N ALA A 28 7.04 -12.82 9.77
CA ALA A 28 8.30 -13.29 10.32
C ALA A 28 8.29 -13.58 11.83
N GLU A 29 7.24 -13.14 12.53
CA GLU A 29 7.06 -13.39 13.97
C GLU A 29 6.87 -14.89 14.25
N SER A 30 7.56 -15.39 15.27
CA SER A 30 7.40 -16.77 15.75
C SER A 30 5.94 -17.04 16.13
N ASP A 31 5.40 -18.14 15.64
CA ASP A 31 4.00 -18.56 15.83
C ASP A 31 2.93 -17.75 15.05
N CYS A 32 3.33 -16.83 14.18
CA CYS A 32 2.38 -16.06 13.37
C CYS A 32 2.16 -16.65 11.97
N VAL A 33 1.01 -17.29 11.75
CA VAL A 33 0.61 -17.85 10.44
C VAL A 33 -0.09 -16.85 9.51
N THR A 34 0.03 -15.55 9.78
CA THR A 34 -0.67 -14.52 9.00
C THR A 34 -0.02 -14.29 7.64
N PHE A 35 -0.82 -14.41 6.57
CA PHE A 35 -0.40 -14.08 5.22
C PHE A 35 -0.27 -12.57 5.01
N LEU A 36 0.86 -12.15 4.47
CA LEU A 36 1.14 -10.76 4.15
C LEU A 36 0.54 -10.40 2.79
N SER A 37 -0.16 -9.27 2.74
CA SER A 37 -0.68 -8.74 1.48
C SER A 37 0.45 -8.37 0.52
N THR A 38 0.18 -8.48 -0.78
CA THR A 38 1.08 -8.09 -1.89
C THR A 38 1.55 -6.64 -1.80
N TYR A 39 0.87 -5.78 -1.04
CA TYR A 39 1.23 -4.37 -0.87
C TYR A 39 1.98 -4.08 0.43
N ASN A 40 2.11 -5.04 1.36
CA ASN A 40 2.82 -4.82 2.61
C ASN A 40 4.33 -4.86 2.37
N PRO A 41 5.07 -3.77 2.58
CA PRO A 41 6.53 -3.77 2.40
C PRO A 41 7.28 -4.47 3.53
N ASN A 42 6.65 -4.65 4.69
CA ASN A 42 7.30 -5.22 5.87
C ASN A 42 7.26 -6.74 5.85
N ASP A 43 8.15 -7.35 6.63
CA ASP A 43 8.18 -8.80 6.88
C ASP A 43 7.23 -9.21 8.03
N THR A 44 6.59 -8.24 8.68
CA THR A 44 5.63 -8.46 9.77
C THR A 44 4.21 -8.06 9.36
N CYS A 45 3.22 -8.71 9.98
CA CYS A 45 1.81 -8.38 9.78
C CYS A 45 1.43 -7.08 10.53
N PHE A 46 0.23 -6.56 10.29
CA PHE A 46 -0.24 -5.33 10.95
C PHE A 46 -0.17 -5.41 12.49
N ARG A 47 -0.41 -6.58 13.08
CA ARG A 47 -0.34 -6.79 14.53
C ARG A 47 1.08 -6.75 15.10
N HIS A 48 2.06 -7.24 14.33
CA HIS A 48 3.47 -7.27 14.72
C HIS A 48 4.28 -6.13 14.09
N SER A 49 3.59 -5.17 13.47
CA SER A 49 4.24 -3.95 13.00
C SER A 49 4.60 -3.09 14.20
N PRO A 50 5.84 -2.58 14.28
CA PRO A 50 6.24 -1.70 15.38
C PRO A 50 5.37 -0.45 15.40
N ILE A 51 4.88 -0.08 16.59
CA ILE A 51 4.14 1.16 16.78
C ILE A 51 5.10 2.32 16.56
N ARG A 52 4.91 3.05 15.46
CA ARG A 52 5.65 4.28 15.16
C ARG A 52 4.81 5.46 15.59
N PHE A 53 5.21 6.12 16.68
CA PHE A 53 4.61 7.39 17.05
C PHE A 53 4.95 8.42 15.97
N PRO A 54 3.95 9.15 15.43
CA PRO A 54 4.23 10.25 14.52
C PRO A 54 5.10 11.26 15.25
N ARG A 55 6.14 11.77 14.58
CA ARG A 55 6.91 12.90 15.10
C ARG A 55 6.01 14.12 15.05
N THR A 56 5.28 14.39 16.13
CA THR A 56 4.63 15.67 16.35
C THR A 56 5.74 16.72 16.32
N ARG A 57 5.75 17.58 15.30
CA ARG A 57 6.51 18.83 15.36
C ARG A 57 5.86 19.63 16.48
N GLY A 58 6.40 19.54 17.69
CA GLY A 58 6.04 20.45 18.76
C GLY A 58 6.38 21.86 18.29
N ARG A 59 5.36 22.69 18.06
CA ARG A 59 5.51 24.08 18.47
C ARG A 59 5.57 24.00 19.99
N VAL A 60 6.72 24.29 20.56
CA VAL A 60 6.79 24.63 21.98
C VAL A 60 6.13 26.00 22.07
N ASP A 61 4.85 26.06 22.43
CA ASP A 61 4.30 27.31 22.93
C ASP A 61 5.06 27.58 24.24
N SER A 62 5.92 28.60 24.17
CA SER A 62 6.64 29.09 25.33
C SER A 62 5.68 30.03 26.04
N GLU A 63 5.13 29.61 27.16
CA GLU A 63 4.53 30.49 28.16
C GLU A 63 5.11 30.17 29.54
#